data_AF-A0A1V6IE28-F1
#
_entry.id   AF-A0A1V6IE28-F1
#
_cell.length_a   1.000
_cell.length_b   1.000
_cell.length_c   1.000
_cell.angle_alpha   90.00
_cell.angle_beta   90.00
_cell.angle_gamma   90.00
#
_symmetry.space_group_name_H-M   'P 1'
#
loop_
_entity.id
_entity.type
_entity.pdbx_description
1 polymer ?
#
loop_
_entity_poly.entity_id
_entity_poly.type
_entity_poly.pdbx_seq_one_letter_code
_entity_poly.pdbx_strand_id
1 'polypeptide(L)'
;MSRKNRMIFIFAFIIFLCSGTLVLYAFNQADLQKLNSTNKCPKCDLSNANLSKIDMYGADLLGANLAGANLSESAFEDADLRGANLTGANIKGTSFSGAKLSDTIWADGRKCKSGSIGKCK
;
A
#
# COMPACT_ATOMS: atom_id res chain seq x y z
N MET A 1 8.16 -23.70 -0.07
CA MET A 1 7.38 -23.59 1.19
C MET A 1 6.82 -22.19 1.27
N SER A 2 5.52 -22.06 0.99
CA SER A 2 4.82 -20.80 0.68
C SER A 2 4.74 -19.90 1.92
N ARG A 3 5.30 -18.67 1.85
CA ARG A 3 5.25 -17.64 2.90
C ARG A 3 3.84 -17.05 3.14
N LYS A 4 2.77 -17.76 2.75
CA LYS A 4 1.38 -17.32 2.87
C LYS A 4 0.79 -17.48 4.29
N ASN A 5 1.54 -18.07 5.23
CA ASN A 5 1.05 -18.43 6.58
C ASN A 5 1.47 -17.48 7.72
N ARG A 6 1.86 -16.23 7.41
CA ARG A 6 2.08 -15.18 8.43
C ARG A 6 1.15 -13.98 8.28
N MET A 7 0.07 -14.13 7.51
CA MET A 7 -0.95 -13.11 7.29
C MET A 7 -2.02 -13.16 8.40
N ILE A 8 -1.59 -13.03 9.65
CA ILE A 8 -2.47 -12.92 10.82
C ILE A 8 -2.22 -11.55 11.46
N PHE A 9 -3.31 -10.77 11.57
CA PHE A 9 -3.45 -9.45 12.21
C PHE A 9 -3.22 -8.20 11.35
N ILE A 10 -4.08 -7.99 10.34
CA ILE A 10 -4.48 -6.61 10.00
C ILE A 10 -5.83 -6.39 10.67
N PHE A 11 -5.81 -5.66 11.78
CA PHE A 11 -6.97 -5.04 12.39
C PHE A 11 -7.56 -4.01 11.39
N ALA A 12 -8.30 -4.48 10.39
CA ALA A 12 -9.49 -3.74 9.99
C ALA A 12 -10.50 -4.02 11.11
N PHE A 13 -10.78 -3.01 11.92
CA PHE A 13 -11.86 -3.04 12.89
C PHE A 13 -13.09 -3.68 12.25
N ILE A 14 -13.61 -4.69 12.93
CA ILE A 14 -14.84 -5.41 12.64
C ILE A 14 -15.88 -4.46 12.03
N ILE A 15 -16.28 -4.68 10.78
CA ILE A 15 -17.70 -4.63 10.41
C ILE A 15 -17.98 -5.88 9.59
N PHE A 16 -17.95 -7.02 10.28
CA PHE A 16 -18.84 -8.10 9.92
C PHE A 16 -19.95 -8.08 10.98
N LEU A 17 -21.15 -7.74 10.50
CA LEU A 17 -22.49 -7.79 11.13
C LEU A 17 -23.13 -6.43 11.46
N CYS A 18 -24.42 -6.34 11.08
CA CYS A 18 -25.41 -5.28 11.30
C CYS A 18 -25.44 -4.07 10.34
N SER A 19 -26.40 -4.14 9.41
CA SER A 19 -27.40 -3.11 9.13
C SER A 19 -27.02 -1.66 9.43
N GLY A 20 -26.83 -0.88 8.35
CA GLY A 20 -27.15 0.54 8.32
C GLY A 20 -26.41 1.42 9.32
N THR A 21 -25.18 1.81 9.01
CA THR A 21 -24.65 3.11 9.44
C THR A 21 -23.79 3.71 8.33
N LEU A 22 -24.08 4.96 7.96
CA LEU A 22 -23.29 5.77 7.05
C LEU A 22 -21.93 6.05 7.69
N VAL A 23 -20.91 5.31 7.30
CA VAL A 23 -19.55 5.81 7.39
C VAL A 23 -18.94 5.72 5.99
N LEU A 24 -18.74 6.88 5.39
CA LEU A 24 -18.01 7.07 4.14
C LEU A 24 -16.52 6.76 4.39
N TYR A 25 -16.19 5.49 4.58
CA TYR A 25 -14.81 5.05 4.49
C TYR A 25 -14.46 5.04 3.00
N ALA A 26 -13.59 5.96 2.58
CA ALA A 26 -13.09 6.14 1.21
C ALA A 26 -12.21 4.97 0.71
N PHE A 27 -12.44 3.76 1.22
CA PHE A 27 -11.58 2.61 1.04
C PHE A 27 -12.36 1.49 0.32
N ASN A 28 -11.88 1.06 -0.86
CA ASN A 28 -12.53 0.01 -1.64
C ASN A 28 -12.22 -1.38 -1.06
N GLN A 29 -13.19 -1.98 -0.35
CA GLN A 29 -13.05 -3.30 0.26
C GLN A 29 -12.64 -4.40 -0.73
N ALA A 30 -13.02 -4.29 -2.00
CA ALA A 30 -12.61 -5.24 -3.03
C ALA A 30 -11.11 -5.15 -3.36
N ASP A 31 -10.53 -3.95 -3.31
CA ASP A 31 -9.12 -3.73 -3.61
C ASP A 31 -8.21 -4.28 -2.49
N LEU A 32 -8.59 -4.14 -1.21
CA LEU A 32 -7.84 -4.79 -0.12
C LEU A 32 -7.92 -6.31 -0.21
N GLN A 33 -9.10 -6.87 -0.48
CA GLN A 33 -9.27 -8.32 -0.63
C GLN A 33 -8.40 -8.85 -1.79
N LYS A 34 -8.36 -8.11 -2.90
CA LYS A 34 -7.51 -8.42 -4.05
C LYS A 34 -6.03 -8.33 -3.70
N LEU A 35 -5.59 -7.29 -3.01
CA LEU A 35 -4.20 -7.12 -2.59
C LEU A 35 -3.76 -8.27 -1.69
N ASN A 36 -4.59 -8.59 -0.69
CA ASN A 36 -4.33 -9.64 0.29
C ASN A 36 -4.25 -11.04 -0.35
N SER A 37 -5.10 -11.31 -1.35
CA SER A 37 -5.14 -12.63 -2.00
C SER A 37 -4.11 -12.81 -3.11
N THR A 38 -3.79 -11.75 -3.85
CA THR A 38 -3.00 -11.84 -5.09
C THR A 38 -1.65 -11.13 -5.05
N ASN A 39 -1.43 -10.25 -4.07
CA ASN A 39 -0.30 -9.33 -4.03
C ASN A 39 -0.23 -8.40 -5.27
N LYS A 40 -1.36 -8.21 -5.96
CA LYS A 40 -1.47 -7.42 -7.20
C LYS A 40 -2.67 -6.48 -7.15
N CYS A 41 -2.39 -5.19 -7.18
CA CYS A 41 -3.37 -4.12 -7.18
C CYS A 41 -2.89 -2.92 -8.02
N PRO A 42 -2.66 -3.12 -9.33
CA PRO A 42 -2.35 -2.00 -10.21
C PRO A 42 -3.56 -1.07 -10.26
N LYS A 43 -3.31 0.23 -10.05
CA LYS A 43 -4.31 1.31 -10.08
C LYS A 43 -5.43 1.22 -9.02
N CYS A 44 -5.29 0.36 -8.00
CA CYS A 44 -6.27 0.27 -6.93
C CYS A 44 -6.31 1.56 -6.09
N ASP A 45 -7.46 1.80 -5.46
CA ASP A 45 -7.61 2.88 -4.49
C ASP A 45 -7.44 2.35 -3.07
N LEU A 46 -6.27 2.66 -2.51
CA LEU A 46 -5.85 2.34 -1.16
C LEU A 46 -5.63 3.63 -0.34
N SER A 47 -6.24 4.75 -0.77
CA SER A 47 -6.10 6.02 -0.06
C SER A 47 -6.65 5.91 1.36
N ASN A 48 -5.93 6.53 2.30
CA ASN A 48 -6.20 6.50 3.74
C ASN A 48 -6.26 5.08 4.36
N ALA A 49 -5.86 4.04 3.63
CA ALA A 49 -5.87 2.68 4.14
C ALA A 49 -4.85 2.51 5.28
N ASN A 50 -5.20 1.70 6.28
CA ASN A 50 -4.25 1.27 7.29
C ASN A 50 -3.52 0.01 6.81
N LEU A 51 -2.27 0.19 6.35
CA LEU A 51 -1.37 -0.85 5.87
C LEU A 51 -0.10 -0.92 6.73
N SER A 52 -0.16 -0.47 7.99
CA SER A 52 1.00 -0.53 8.88
C SER A 52 1.42 -1.97 9.13
N LYS A 53 2.74 -2.22 9.23
CA LYS A 53 3.33 -3.53 9.58
C LYS A 53 3.04 -4.65 8.57
N ILE A 54 2.58 -4.31 7.39
CA ILE A 54 2.25 -5.29 6.35
C ILE A 54 3.50 -5.76 5.60
N ASP A 55 3.49 -7.02 5.15
CA ASP A 55 4.49 -7.57 4.22
C ASP A 55 3.90 -7.55 2.80
N MET A 56 4.48 -6.69 1.95
CA MET A 56 4.14 -6.47 0.54
C MET A 56 5.34 -6.79 -0.35
N TYR A 57 6.18 -7.76 0.05
CA TYR A 57 7.32 -8.21 -0.74
C TYR A 57 6.89 -8.52 -2.19
N GLY A 58 7.49 -7.83 -3.17
CA GLY A 58 7.21 -8.03 -4.60
C GLY A 58 5.79 -7.67 -5.05
N ALA A 59 5.05 -6.87 -4.27
CA ALA A 59 3.69 -6.47 -4.62
C ALA A 59 3.65 -5.65 -5.93
N ASP A 60 2.63 -5.88 -6.76
CA ASP A 60 2.35 -5.05 -7.93
C ASP A 60 1.34 -3.95 -7.57
N LEU A 61 1.84 -2.73 -7.39
CA LEU A 61 1.09 -1.54 -7.01
C LEU A 61 1.26 -0.43 -8.06
N LEU A 62 1.46 -0.82 -9.33
CA LEU A 62 1.67 0.08 -10.44
C LEU A 62 0.51 1.10 -10.53
N GLY A 63 0.81 2.38 -10.34
CA GLY A 63 -0.18 3.46 -10.38
C GLY A 63 -1.22 3.44 -9.27
N ALA A 64 -1.01 2.70 -8.18
CA ALA A 64 -1.95 2.66 -7.06
C ALA A 64 -2.06 4.01 -6.35
N ASN A 65 -3.24 4.32 -5.83
CA ASN A 65 -3.46 5.49 -4.98
C ASN A 65 -3.26 5.08 -3.51
N LEU A 66 -2.20 5.56 -2.87
CA LEU A 66 -1.85 5.35 -1.47
C LEU A 66 -1.84 6.69 -0.70
N ALA A 67 -2.50 7.72 -1.23
CA ALA A 67 -2.51 9.05 -0.62
C ALA A 67 -3.09 8.98 0.80
N GLY A 68 -2.39 9.55 1.78
CA GLY A 68 -2.78 9.53 3.19
C GLY A 68 -2.75 8.14 3.86
N ALA A 69 -2.32 7.08 3.18
CA ALA A 69 -2.27 5.75 3.77
C ALA A 69 -1.27 5.66 4.93
N ASN A 70 -1.59 4.86 5.94
CA ASN A 70 -0.64 4.53 6.99
C ASN A 70 0.21 3.32 6.57
N LEU A 71 1.48 3.55 6.20
CA LEU A 71 2.43 2.53 5.78
C LEU A 71 3.50 2.25 6.84
N SER A 72 3.36 2.75 8.06
CA SER A 72 4.42 2.67 9.06
C SER A 72 4.86 1.23 9.35
N GLU A 73 6.17 1.01 9.47
CA GLU A 73 6.77 -0.31 9.77
C GLU A 73 6.43 -1.41 8.75
N SER A 74 5.99 -1.06 7.53
CA SER A 74 5.71 -2.03 6.47
C SER A 74 6.93 -2.39 5.62
N ALA A 75 6.81 -3.48 4.87
CA ALA A 75 7.82 -4.06 4.01
C ALA A 75 7.32 -4.03 2.56
N PHE A 76 7.86 -3.14 1.72
CA PHE A 76 7.58 -3.03 0.28
C PHE A 76 8.79 -3.45 -0.57
N GLU A 77 9.63 -4.34 -0.05
CA GLU A 77 10.83 -4.76 -0.75
C GLU A 77 10.49 -5.38 -2.11
N ASP A 78 11.25 -4.99 -3.13
CA ASP A 78 11.06 -5.41 -4.53
C ASP A 78 9.65 -5.12 -5.14
N ALA A 79 8.81 -4.33 -4.46
CA ALA A 79 7.49 -3.97 -4.95
C ALA A 79 7.55 -3.03 -6.17
N ASP A 80 6.54 -3.10 -7.04
CA ASP A 80 6.38 -2.19 -8.17
C ASP A 80 5.41 -1.06 -7.80
N LEU A 81 5.95 0.12 -7.49
CA LEU A 81 5.21 1.33 -7.11
C LEU A 81 5.29 2.40 -8.19
N ARG A 82 5.69 2.04 -9.42
CA ARG A 82 5.87 3.03 -10.49
C ARG A 82 4.57 3.81 -10.73
N GLY A 83 4.67 5.13 -10.79
CA GLY A 83 3.51 6.02 -10.95
C GLY A 83 2.48 6.01 -9.80
N ALA A 84 2.74 5.32 -8.68
CA ALA A 84 1.86 5.35 -7.52
C ALA A 84 1.85 6.73 -6.84
N ASN A 85 0.78 7.03 -6.09
CA ASN A 85 0.66 8.27 -5.33
C ASN A 85 0.74 7.99 -3.82
N LEU A 86 1.81 8.41 -3.16
CA LEU A 86 2.01 8.30 -1.71
C LEU A 86 1.84 9.64 -0.99
N THR A 87 1.29 10.69 -1.63
CA THR A 87 1.19 12.03 -1.02
C THR A 87 0.57 11.96 0.38
N GLY A 88 1.28 12.46 1.39
CA GLY A 88 0.81 12.46 2.78
C GLY A 88 0.78 11.09 3.47
N ALA A 89 1.27 10.03 2.85
CA ALA A 89 1.34 8.71 3.48
C ALA A 89 2.36 8.69 4.62
N ASN A 90 2.02 8.00 5.72
CA ASN A 90 2.96 7.78 6.82
C ASN A 90 3.90 6.63 6.48
N ILE A 91 5.12 6.95 6.05
CA ILE A 91 6.15 5.97 5.64
C ILE A 91 7.22 5.73 6.73
N LYS A 92 6.93 6.06 8.00
CA LYS A 92 7.91 5.90 9.09
C LYS A 92 8.26 4.43 9.29
N GLY A 93 9.55 4.10 9.17
CA GLY A 93 10.04 2.73 9.34
C GLY A 93 9.65 1.79 8.20
N THR A 94 9.12 2.30 7.09
CA THR A 94 8.82 1.51 5.90
C THR A 94 10.10 1.15 5.17
N SER A 95 10.25 -0.12 4.80
CA SER A 95 11.33 -0.58 3.93
C SER A 95 10.85 -0.56 2.48
N PHE A 96 11.58 0.18 1.63
CA PHE A 96 11.36 0.19 0.18
C PHE A 96 12.49 -0.48 -0.60
N SER A 97 13.37 -1.24 0.06
CA SER A 97 14.58 -1.79 -0.58
C SER A 97 14.25 -2.54 -1.88
N GLY A 98 14.89 -2.18 -3.00
CA GLY A 98 14.59 -2.79 -4.31
C GLY A 98 13.26 -2.37 -4.96
N ALA A 99 12.39 -1.64 -4.26
CA ALA A 99 11.12 -1.18 -4.82
C ALA A 99 11.33 -0.24 -6.01
N LYS A 100 10.53 -0.42 -7.06
CA LYS A 100 10.57 0.43 -8.26
C LYS A 100 9.70 1.65 -8.03
N LEU A 101 10.33 2.83 -7.97
CA LEU A 101 9.71 4.10 -7.59
C LEU A 101 9.70 5.13 -8.74
N SER A 102 9.91 4.71 -9.99
CA SER A 102 9.92 5.66 -11.11
C SER A 102 8.54 6.29 -11.27
N ASP A 103 8.49 7.62 -11.40
CA ASP A 103 7.27 8.42 -11.55
C ASP A 103 6.30 8.42 -10.36
N THR A 104 6.65 7.76 -9.25
CA THR A 104 5.89 7.80 -8.01
C THR A 104 5.82 9.22 -7.46
N ILE A 105 4.64 9.66 -6.98
CA ILE A 105 4.53 10.87 -6.16
C ILE A 105 4.82 10.47 -4.72
N TRP A 106 5.90 10.99 -4.15
CA TRP A 106 6.41 10.60 -2.85
C TRP A 106 5.59 11.19 -1.69
N ALA A 107 5.87 10.75 -0.46
CA ALA A 107 5.14 11.18 0.74
C ALA A 107 5.16 12.70 0.98
N ASP A 108 6.23 13.37 0.57
CA ASP A 108 6.40 14.83 0.62
C ASP A 108 5.79 15.56 -0.60
N GLY A 109 5.15 14.85 -1.52
CA GLY A 109 4.53 15.37 -2.73
C GLY A 109 5.47 15.53 -3.93
N ARG A 110 6.78 15.27 -3.80
CA ARG A 110 7.70 15.36 -4.95
C ARG A 110 7.59 14.12 -5.84
N LYS A 111 7.77 14.30 -7.15
CA LYS A 111 7.80 13.19 -8.10
C LYS A 111 9.20 12.56 -8.13
N CYS A 112 9.28 11.25 -7.98
CA CYS A 112 10.53 10.50 -8.08
C CYS A 112 10.98 10.37 -9.54
N LYS A 113 12.28 10.57 -9.78
CA LYS A 113 12.87 10.45 -11.12
C LYS A 113 12.86 9.02 -11.64
N SER A 114 12.95 8.89 -12.97
CA SER A 114 13.15 7.61 -13.63
C SER A 114 14.40 6.89 -13.09
N GLY A 115 14.31 5.57 -12.90
CA GLY A 115 15.36 4.75 -12.30
C GLY A 115 15.49 4.87 -10.78
N SER A 116 14.50 5.48 -10.10
CA SER A 116 14.39 5.42 -8.64
C SER A 116 14.11 3.99 -8.20
N ILE A 117 15.03 3.41 -7.44
CA ILE A 117 14.97 2.06 -6.87
C ILE A 117 15.37 2.16 -5.41
N GLY A 118 14.55 1.66 -4.49
CA GLY A 118 14.83 1.71 -3.05
C GLY A 118 14.65 3.08 -2.40
N LYS A 119 14.94 4.13 -3.14
CA LYS A 119 14.92 5.53 -2.70
C LYS A 119 14.42 6.41 -3.84
N CYS A 120 13.62 7.40 -3.48
CA CYS A 120 13.13 8.43 -4.40
C CYS A 120 14.23 9.45 -4.73
N LYS A 121 14.71 9.45 -5.98
CA LYS A 121 15.75 10.37 -6.51
C LYS A 121 15.14 11.60 -7.19
#